data_AF-A0A662CSM8-F1
#
_entry.id   AF-A0A662CSM8-F1
#
_cell.length_a   1.000
_cell.length_b   1.000
_cell.length_c   1.000
_cell.angle_alpha   90.00
_cell.angle_beta   90.00
_cell.angle_gamma   90.00
#
_symmetry.space_group_name_H-M   'P 1'
#
loop_
_entity.id
_entity.type
_entity.pdbx_description
1 polymer ?
#
loop_
_entity_poly.entity_id
_entity_poly.type
_entity_poly.pdbx_seq_one_letter_code
_entity_poly.pdbx_strand_id
1 'polypeptide(L)'
;MKEFMFKQILWCQVLLLLMVLTSSAAVRVSPSDPQVRYTGRWNFDNPSIPWVGWQGSSIMVKFEGTGISVEMGGTHTDQYRVIIDGIPESTRRYFSSSTNTYVLAEGLSDSIHTMELLKETFYGMSYFHGLDVEGTGILPLPERPALRIEFYGDSNMDGSSNYSEKNSGDMGTYYAFPAMVTRMLGAEMNNQSVGGAQLYGTGDNCVGSFIFSQDYYTQDPGYRSGFDPHIIVVNAGANDIWDNSKSAIKNRYKDVIYDLRQVYGAGPNIILMNAYGWDIQEPANYTKEVVDELGDPNLSVCLFPWLWEQWHGSQWDHSGEAHVLLDHIKSLNPEWDQVNQGDIIDGFGHKWDFANGSFEYDAPFVGFGWRYYTDGVERIQDPDQAAAGDY
;
A
#
# COMPACT_ATOMS: atom_id res chain seq x y z
N MET A 1 -56.13 -5.86 41.54
CA MET A 1 -55.71 -5.90 40.12
C MET A 1 -55.08 -4.60 39.64
N LYS A 2 -55.71 -3.42 39.83
CA LYS A 2 -55.15 -2.13 39.37
C LYS A 2 -53.81 -1.73 40.01
N GLU A 3 -53.60 -1.99 41.30
CA GLU A 3 -52.31 -1.68 41.96
C GLU A 3 -51.15 -2.59 41.52
N PHE A 4 -51.44 -3.83 41.10
CA PHE A 4 -50.41 -4.77 40.65
C PHE A 4 -49.88 -4.39 39.26
N MET A 5 -50.78 -3.94 38.37
CA MET A 5 -50.40 -3.40 37.06
C MET A 5 -49.62 -2.09 37.16
N PHE A 6 -49.95 -1.22 38.12
CA PHE A 6 -49.25 0.06 38.29
C PHE A 6 -47.80 -0.13 38.75
N LYS A 7 -47.55 -1.12 39.63
CA LYS A 7 -46.18 -1.51 40.01
C LYS A 7 -45.42 -2.08 38.81
N GLN A 8 -45.99 -3.00 38.03
CA GLN A 8 -45.29 -3.57 36.86
C GLN A 8 -44.91 -2.53 35.79
N ILE A 9 -45.76 -1.54 35.54
CA ILE A 9 -45.45 -0.44 34.60
C ILE A 9 -44.32 0.43 35.13
N LEU A 10 -44.29 0.71 36.45
CA LEU A 10 -43.21 1.48 37.08
C LEU A 10 -41.87 0.73 37.04
N TRP A 11 -41.88 -0.61 37.24
CA TRP A 11 -40.67 -1.44 37.13
C TRP A 11 -40.17 -1.55 35.68
N CYS A 12 -41.06 -1.64 34.68
CA CYS A 12 -40.67 -1.61 33.26
C CYS A 12 -40.12 -0.24 32.83
N GLN A 13 -40.63 0.87 33.38
CA GLN A 13 -40.08 2.20 33.12
C GLN A 13 -38.73 2.43 33.78
N VAL A 14 -38.50 1.89 34.98
CA VAL A 14 -37.18 1.91 35.65
C VAL A 14 -36.16 1.04 34.91
N LEU A 15 -36.58 -0.13 34.38
CA LEU A 15 -35.73 -0.97 33.52
C LEU A 15 -35.45 -0.33 32.15
N LEU A 16 -36.41 0.38 31.55
CA LEU A 16 -36.17 1.19 30.34
C LEU A 16 -35.25 2.40 30.60
N LEU A 17 -35.33 3.02 31.79
CA LEU A 17 -34.43 4.12 32.18
C LEU A 17 -33.03 3.64 32.58
N LEU A 18 -32.87 2.36 32.96
CA LEU A 18 -31.56 1.74 33.22
C LEU A 18 -30.90 1.20 31.94
N MET A 19 -31.61 1.15 30.81
CA MET A 19 -31.05 1.03 29.47
C MET A 19 -30.75 2.40 28.83
N VAL A 20 -30.49 3.43 29.66
CA VAL A 20 -29.71 4.56 29.14
C VAL A 20 -28.35 3.98 28.78
N LEU A 21 -28.17 3.73 27.47
CA LEU A 21 -26.88 3.46 26.85
C LEU A 21 -25.91 4.49 27.44
N THR A 22 -25.05 4.04 28.35
CA THR A 22 -23.86 4.79 28.71
C THR A 22 -23.03 4.81 27.44
N SER A 23 -23.23 5.84 26.60
CA SER A 23 -22.25 6.22 25.61
C SER A 23 -20.97 6.45 26.41
N SER A 24 -20.03 5.50 26.36
CA SER A 24 -18.70 5.73 26.89
C SER A 24 -18.17 6.97 26.18
N ALA A 25 -17.74 7.98 26.92
CA ALA A 25 -17.11 9.13 26.30
C ALA A 25 -15.85 8.64 25.57
N ALA A 26 -15.65 9.08 24.33
CA ALA A 26 -14.48 8.67 23.57
C ALA A 26 -13.18 9.06 24.29
N VAL A 27 -12.21 8.15 24.30
CA VAL A 27 -10.87 8.36 24.83
C VAL A 27 -10.02 9.01 23.74
N ARG A 28 -9.56 10.24 24.01
CA ARG A 28 -8.66 10.97 23.12
C ARG A 28 -7.23 10.41 23.21
N VAL A 29 -6.66 10.08 22.06
CA VAL A 29 -5.28 9.63 21.88
C VAL A 29 -4.48 10.74 21.19
N SER A 30 -3.35 11.10 21.79
CA SER A 30 -2.43 12.10 21.22
C SER A 30 -1.60 11.50 20.08
N PRO A 31 -1.24 12.28 19.05
CA PRO A 31 -0.28 11.83 18.03
C PRO A 31 1.08 11.39 18.60
N SER A 32 1.50 11.93 19.73
CA SER A 32 2.76 11.54 20.36
C SER A 32 2.64 10.35 21.32
N ASP A 33 1.48 9.69 21.37
CA ASP A 33 1.32 8.48 22.17
C ASP A 33 2.24 7.36 21.62
N PRO A 34 3.08 6.74 22.46
CA PRO A 34 4.06 5.74 22.02
C PRO A 34 3.43 4.46 21.44
N GLN A 35 2.13 4.24 21.65
CA GLN A 35 1.41 3.10 21.11
C GLN A 35 0.84 3.36 19.69
N VAL A 36 0.91 4.60 19.21
CA VAL A 36 0.63 4.92 17.80
C VAL A 36 1.85 4.58 16.97
N ARG A 37 1.70 3.61 16.05
CA ARG A 37 2.75 3.25 15.10
C ARG A 37 2.58 4.04 13.81
N TYR A 38 3.68 4.65 13.39
CA TYR A 38 3.81 5.29 12.10
C TYR A 38 4.73 4.46 11.19
N THR A 39 4.29 4.24 9.97
CA THR A 39 5.06 3.61 8.88
C THR A 39 5.05 4.55 7.68
N GLY A 40 6.17 4.69 6.97
CA GLY A 40 6.35 5.73 5.95
C GLY A 40 7.32 6.83 6.37
N ARG A 41 7.53 7.81 5.48
CA ARG A 41 8.40 8.98 5.70
C ARG A 41 7.68 10.10 6.44
N TRP A 42 7.32 9.85 7.70
CA TRP A 42 6.65 10.83 8.56
C TRP A 42 7.62 11.93 9.02
N ASN A 43 7.12 13.16 9.09
CA ASN A 43 7.80 14.28 9.73
C ASN A 43 7.27 14.47 11.16
N PHE A 44 8.18 14.64 12.12
CA PHE A 44 7.87 14.84 13.54
C PHE A 44 8.47 16.12 14.12
N ASP A 45 8.82 17.11 13.28
CA ASP A 45 9.34 18.42 13.76
C ASP A 45 8.35 19.09 14.71
N ASN A 46 7.06 18.86 14.48
CA ASN A 46 6.01 19.06 15.47
C ASN A 46 5.34 17.72 15.83
N PRO A 47 5.72 17.07 16.96
CA PRO A 47 5.18 15.76 17.33
C PRO A 47 3.71 15.79 17.77
N SER A 48 3.13 16.99 17.97
CA SER A 48 1.70 17.13 18.27
C SER A 48 0.83 17.14 17.01
N ILE A 49 1.42 17.35 15.83
CA ILE A 49 0.76 17.34 14.53
C ILE A 49 1.74 16.80 13.48
N PRO A 50 2.17 15.52 13.56
CA PRO A 50 3.05 14.93 12.57
C PRO A 50 2.36 14.90 11.21
N TRP A 51 3.16 14.89 10.15
CA TRP A 51 2.63 14.88 8.79
C TRP A 51 3.35 13.91 7.88
N VAL A 52 2.66 13.52 6.81
CA VAL A 52 3.22 12.65 5.77
C VAL A 52 2.77 13.07 4.38
N GLY A 53 3.69 13.03 3.41
CA GLY A 53 3.42 13.32 2.00
C GLY A 53 3.27 12.07 1.15
N TRP A 54 4.13 11.07 1.36
CA TRP A 54 4.19 9.87 0.52
C TRP A 54 3.05 8.87 0.78
N GLN A 55 2.54 8.26 -0.30
CA GLN A 55 1.61 7.15 -0.25
C GLN A 55 2.22 5.89 0.39
N GLY A 56 1.38 4.91 0.72
CA GLY A 56 1.80 3.67 1.39
C GLY A 56 2.19 3.87 2.86
N SER A 57 2.23 5.12 3.32
CA SER A 57 2.41 5.48 4.71
C SER A 57 1.14 5.22 5.50
N SER A 58 1.27 4.80 6.76
CA SER A 58 0.12 4.48 7.59
C SER A 58 0.28 4.88 9.05
N ILE A 59 -0.87 5.01 9.71
CA ILE A 59 -1.02 5.05 11.16
C ILE A 59 -1.66 3.74 11.59
N MET A 60 -1.08 3.05 12.57
CA MET A 60 -1.60 1.81 13.11
C MET A 60 -1.75 1.89 14.63
N VAL A 61 -2.85 1.36 15.14
CA VAL A 61 -3.12 1.21 16.58
C VAL A 61 -3.84 -0.11 16.86
N LYS A 62 -3.67 -0.60 18.08
CA LYS A 62 -4.54 -1.62 18.67
C LYS A 62 -5.42 -0.91 19.71
N PHE A 63 -6.71 -1.19 19.74
CA PHE A 63 -7.64 -0.53 20.65
C PHE A 63 -8.66 -1.52 21.21
N GLU A 64 -9.27 -1.18 22.34
CA GLU A 64 -10.40 -1.92 22.91
C GLU A 64 -11.61 -0.98 22.97
N GLY A 65 -12.69 -1.37 22.29
CA GLY A 65 -13.88 -0.54 22.16
C GLY A 65 -14.75 -0.90 20.95
N THR A 66 -15.75 -0.06 20.69
CA THR A 66 -16.79 -0.27 19.68
C THR A 66 -16.66 0.64 18.45
N GLY A 67 -15.71 1.57 18.48
CA GLY A 67 -15.54 2.55 17.40
C GLY A 67 -14.26 3.37 17.55
N ILE A 68 -13.82 3.95 16.44
CA ILE A 68 -12.62 4.79 16.39
C ILE A 68 -12.78 5.85 15.29
N SER A 69 -12.38 7.09 15.61
CA SER A 69 -12.34 8.22 14.69
C SER A 69 -10.94 8.82 14.64
N VAL A 70 -10.62 9.52 13.55
CA VAL A 70 -9.36 10.24 13.36
C VAL A 70 -9.63 11.70 13.07
N GLU A 71 -8.84 12.61 13.65
CA GLU A 71 -8.81 14.00 13.26
C GLU A 71 -7.63 14.24 12.30
N MET A 72 -7.94 14.61 11.06
CA MET A 72 -6.97 14.77 9.98
C MET A 72 -7.24 16.06 9.21
N GLY A 73 -6.17 16.72 8.76
CA GLY A 73 -6.22 17.81 7.77
C GLY A 73 -5.13 17.63 6.73
N GLY A 74 -4.95 18.60 5.83
CA GLY A 74 -3.91 18.47 4.81
C GLY A 74 -3.75 19.70 3.92
N THR A 75 -2.91 19.58 2.90
CA THR A 75 -2.80 20.61 1.84
C THR A 75 -3.69 20.30 0.64
N HIS A 76 -4.10 19.04 0.48
CA HIS A 76 -4.93 18.56 -0.63
C HIS A 76 -6.01 17.62 -0.13
N THR A 77 -6.93 17.25 -1.03
CA THR A 77 -7.79 16.08 -0.78
C THR A 77 -6.99 14.84 -1.12
N ASP A 78 -6.84 13.96 -0.15
CA ASP A 78 -6.10 12.71 -0.27
C ASP A 78 -7.00 11.50 -0.04
N GLN A 79 -6.60 10.36 -0.59
CA GLN A 79 -7.31 9.11 -0.47
C GLN A 79 -6.68 8.20 0.57
N TYR A 80 -7.53 7.47 1.27
CA TYR A 80 -7.15 6.59 2.36
C TYR A 80 -7.90 5.26 2.28
N ARG A 81 -7.27 4.22 2.83
CA ARG A 81 -7.93 2.95 3.12
C ARG A 81 -7.93 2.72 4.62
N VAL A 82 -9.09 2.36 5.13
CA VAL A 82 -9.24 1.90 6.51
C VAL A 82 -9.18 0.38 6.51
N ILE A 83 -8.39 -0.18 7.42
CA ILE A 83 -8.24 -1.62 7.61
C ILE A 83 -8.55 -1.90 9.07
N ILE A 84 -9.58 -2.70 9.33
CA ILE A 84 -9.97 -3.13 10.69
C ILE A 84 -9.73 -4.63 10.79
N ASP A 85 -8.97 -5.06 11.80
CA ASP A 85 -8.66 -6.48 12.05
C ASP A 85 -8.05 -7.20 10.83
N GLY A 86 -7.22 -6.48 10.07
CA GLY A 86 -6.61 -6.98 8.83
C GLY A 86 -7.54 -6.99 7.62
N ILE A 87 -8.79 -6.55 7.77
CA ILE A 87 -9.78 -6.51 6.69
C ILE A 87 -9.87 -5.08 6.14
N PRO A 88 -9.44 -4.84 4.89
CA PRO A 88 -9.59 -3.53 4.25
C PRO A 88 -11.03 -3.23 3.91
N GLU A 89 -11.43 -1.97 4.04
CA GLU A 89 -12.67 -1.50 3.41
C GLU A 89 -12.63 -1.70 1.89
N SER A 90 -13.78 -1.99 1.29
CA SER A 90 -13.88 -2.15 -0.16
C SER A 90 -13.65 -0.83 -0.90
N THR A 91 -14.02 0.31 -0.29
CA THR A 91 -13.91 1.64 -0.89
C THR A 91 -12.82 2.47 -0.24
N ARG A 92 -12.15 3.30 -1.04
CA ARG A 92 -11.27 4.35 -0.52
C ARG A 92 -12.11 5.48 0.07
N ARG A 93 -11.53 6.17 1.04
CA ARG A 93 -12.08 7.37 1.66
C ARG A 93 -11.35 8.61 1.17
N TYR A 94 -12.05 9.74 1.16
CA TYR A 94 -11.52 11.03 0.72
C TYR A 94 -11.45 11.97 1.91
N PHE A 95 -10.25 12.33 2.32
CA PHE A 95 -10.03 13.29 3.40
C PHE A 95 -9.65 14.62 2.78
N SER A 96 -10.34 15.68 3.18
CA SER A 96 -10.16 17.00 2.59
C SER A 96 -8.94 17.72 3.16
N SER A 97 -8.54 18.83 2.55
CA SER A 97 -7.46 19.67 3.09
C SER A 97 -7.83 20.37 4.41
N SER A 98 -9.12 20.55 4.70
CA SER A 98 -9.53 21.13 5.99
C SER A 98 -9.42 20.09 7.10
N THR A 99 -9.03 20.52 8.31
CA THR A 99 -9.05 19.66 9.50
C THR A 99 -10.48 19.24 9.83
N ASN A 100 -10.74 17.94 9.81
CA ASN A 100 -12.04 17.33 10.11
C ASN A 100 -11.84 16.05 10.93
N THR A 101 -12.91 15.64 11.61
CA THR A 101 -13.01 14.32 12.24
C THR A 101 -13.67 13.34 11.27
N TYR A 102 -13.03 12.20 11.05
CA TYR A 102 -13.52 11.11 10.20
C TYR A 102 -13.74 9.86 11.06
N VAL A 103 -14.97 9.35 11.09
CA VAL A 103 -15.32 8.09 11.76
C VAL A 103 -14.71 6.94 10.99
N LEU A 104 -13.67 6.28 11.51
CA LEU A 104 -12.98 5.18 10.84
C LEU A 104 -13.73 3.86 10.96
N ALA A 105 -14.27 3.56 12.13
CA ALA A 105 -15.17 2.42 12.35
C ALA A 105 -16.16 2.73 13.48
N GLU A 106 -17.35 2.15 13.40
CA GLU A 106 -18.41 2.26 14.42
C GLU A 106 -19.19 0.95 14.48
N GLY A 107 -19.88 0.70 15.61
CA GLY A 107 -20.71 -0.48 15.78
C GLY A 107 -19.94 -1.81 15.82
N LEU A 108 -18.64 -1.77 16.14
CA LEU A 108 -17.83 -2.97 16.38
C LEU A 108 -18.29 -3.67 17.67
N SER A 109 -17.97 -4.96 17.81
CA SER A 109 -18.12 -5.65 19.08
C SER A 109 -17.24 -4.99 20.14
N ASP A 110 -17.71 -4.93 21.39
CA ASP A 110 -16.89 -4.44 22.51
C ASP A 110 -15.76 -5.44 22.82
N SER A 111 -14.66 -5.30 22.09
CA SER A 111 -13.51 -6.21 22.10
C SER A 111 -12.24 -5.50 21.64
N ILE A 112 -11.15 -6.26 21.52
CA ILE A 112 -9.88 -5.76 21.03
C ILE A 112 -9.87 -5.79 19.50
N HIS A 113 -9.52 -4.67 18.89
CA HIS A 113 -9.39 -4.48 17.45
C HIS A 113 -8.03 -3.91 17.07
N THR A 114 -7.63 -4.11 15.82
CA THR A 114 -6.53 -3.35 15.19
C THR A 114 -7.09 -2.43 14.12
N MET A 115 -6.61 -1.19 14.06
CA MET A 115 -6.91 -0.25 13.00
C MET A 115 -5.60 0.15 12.31
N GLU A 116 -5.60 0.10 10.99
CA GLU A 116 -4.61 0.76 10.15
C GLU A 116 -5.32 1.74 9.19
N LEU A 117 -4.80 2.95 9.11
CA LEU A 117 -5.19 3.97 8.14
C LEU A 117 -4.03 4.18 7.18
N LEU A 118 -4.17 3.64 5.96
CA LEU A 118 -3.13 3.72 4.91
C LEU A 118 -3.47 4.83 3.92
N LYS A 119 -2.50 5.70 3.65
CA LYS A 119 -2.59 6.77 2.65
C LYS A 119 -2.39 6.15 1.25
N GLU A 120 -3.40 6.26 0.40
CA GLU A 120 -3.39 5.71 -0.96
C GLU A 120 -2.71 6.65 -1.96
N THR A 121 -2.62 7.96 -1.67
CA THR A 121 -2.17 9.00 -2.60
C THR A 121 -1.04 9.90 -2.10
N PHE A 122 -0.26 10.52 -3.00
CA PHE A 122 0.82 11.46 -2.65
C PHE A 122 0.49 12.96 -2.83
N TYR A 123 -0.78 13.29 -3.12
CA TYR A 123 -1.15 14.62 -3.61
C TYR A 123 -0.80 15.77 -2.69
N GLY A 124 -0.77 15.54 -1.38
CA GLY A 124 -0.38 16.56 -0.43
C GLY A 124 0.11 15.99 0.89
N MET A 125 0.57 16.93 1.72
CA MET A 125 0.84 16.65 3.12
C MET A 125 -0.48 16.40 3.83
N SER A 126 -0.50 15.36 4.66
CA SER A 126 -1.61 15.06 5.55
C SER A 126 -1.15 15.18 7.00
N TYR A 127 -1.89 15.97 7.78
CA TYR A 127 -1.61 16.31 9.17
C TYR A 127 -2.49 15.46 10.09
N PHE A 128 -1.86 14.75 11.02
CA PHE A 128 -2.57 13.92 12.00
C PHE A 128 -2.69 14.65 13.34
N HIS A 129 -3.93 14.86 13.81
CA HIS A 129 -4.20 15.61 15.03
C HIS A 129 -4.54 14.72 16.24
N GLY A 130 -4.89 13.46 16.01
CA GLY A 130 -5.14 12.45 17.05
C GLY A 130 -6.31 11.52 16.72
N LEU A 131 -6.56 10.55 17.60
CA LEU A 131 -7.66 9.58 17.48
C LEU A 131 -8.64 9.74 18.63
N ASP A 132 -9.89 9.37 18.41
CA ASP A 132 -10.91 9.25 19.44
C ASP A 132 -11.45 7.82 19.43
N VAL A 133 -11.26 7.09 20.54
CA VAL A 133 -11.66 5.69 20.68
C VAL A 133 -12.91 5.59 21.55
N GLU A 134 -13.97 5.00 21.02
CA GLU A 134 -15.17 4.67 21.79
C GLU A 134 -14.93 3.40 22.60
N GLY A 135 -14.33 3.51 23.77
CA GLY A 135 -13.93 2.35 24.57
C GLY A 135 -12.96 2.67 25.69
N THR A 136 -12.00 1.79 25.94
CA THR A 136 -10.99 1.95 27.01
C THR A 136 -9.71 2.64 26.52
N GLY A 137 -9.54 2.82 25.20
CA GLY A 137 -8.41 3.49 24.58
C GLY A 137 -7.55 2.55 23.74
N ILE A 138 -6.27 2.90 23.57
CA ILE A 138 -5.31 2.09 22.79
C ILE A 138 -4.46 1.19 23.68
N LEU A 139 -3.98 0.11 23.06
CA LEU A 139 -3.18 -0.96 23.66
C LEU A 139 -1.86 -1.12 22.90
N PRO A 140 -0.81 -1.69 23.53
CA PRO A 140 0.43 -1.98 22.84
C PRO A 140 0.20 -2.87 21.61
N LEU A 141 0.75 -2.43 20.47
CA LEU A 141 0.82 -3.24 19.25
C LEU A 141 1.79 -4.42 19.42
N PRO A 142 1.67 -5.46 18.58
CA PRO A 142 2.72 -6.48 18.43
C PRO A 142 4.08 -5.86 18.10
N GLU A 143 5.17 -6.63 18.14
CA GLU A 143 6.48 -6.09 17.76
C GLU A 143 6.48 -5.48 16.34
N ARG A 144 7.35 -4.48 16.15
CA ARG A 144 7.52 -3.84 14.85
C ARG A 144 8.19 -4.84 13.89
N PRO A 145 7.73 -4.98 12.63
CA PRO A 145 8.42 -5.83 11.66
C PRO A 145 9.93 -5.56 11.60
N ALA A 146 10.72 -6.62 11.61
CA ALA A 146 12.16 -6.51 11.49
C ALA A 146 12.59 -6.20 10.05
N LEU A 147 11.91 -6.80 9.06
CA LEU A 147 12.21 -6.60 7.65
C LEU A 147 11.66 -5.25 7.17
N ARG A 148 12.47 -4.53 6.38
CA ARG A 148 12.21 -3.15 5.94
C ARG A 148 12.58 -3.02 4.46
N ILE A 149 11.66 -2.51 3.65
CA ILE A 149 11.79 -2.40 2.20
C ILE A 149 11.54 -0.96 1.76
N GLU A 150 12.48 -0.35 1.06
CA GLU A 150 12.31 0.98 0.46
C GLU A 150 12.02 0.82 -1.03
N PHE A 151 10.94 1.43 -1.51
CA PHE A 151 10.47 1.33 -2.88
C PHE A 151 10.62 2.67 -3.59
N TYR A 152 11.23 2.66 -4.77
CA TYR A 152 11.36 3.82 -5.66
C TYR A 152 10.91 3.49 -7.06
N GLY A 153 10.02 4.30 -7.63
CA GLY A 153 9.51 3.96 -8.95
C GLY A 153 8.57 4.95 -9.59
N ASP A 154 7.85 4.47 -10.58
CA ASP A 154 6.87 5.24 -11.35
C ASP A 154 5.41 4.80 -11.08
N SER A 155 4.55 4.91 -12.09
CA SER A 155 3.12 4.62 -12.01
C SER A 155 2.80 3.16 -11.67
N ASN A 156 3.69 2.24 -12.02
CA ASN A 156 3.50 0.84 -11.68
C ASN A 156 3.63 0.64 -10.16
N MET A 157 4.59 1.32 -9.56
CA MET A 157 4.85 1.21 -8.13
C MET A 157 3.88 2.04 -7.27
N ASP A 158 3.29 3.13 -7.81
CA ASP A 158 2.22 3.88 -7.11
C ASP A 158 0.82 3.25 -7.27
N GLY A 159 0.66 2.28 -8.17
CA GLY A 159 -0.61 1.62 -8.45
C GLY A 159 -1.55 2.47 -9.31
N SER A 160 -1.03 3.27 -10.23
CA SER A 160 -1.82 4.09 -11.16
C SER A 160 -2.88 3.26 -11.89
N SER A 161 -4.13 3.74 -11.85
CA SER A 161 -5.29 3.07 -12.46
C SER A 161 -5.59 1.65 -11.96
N ASN A 162 -5.06 1.25 -10.80
CA ASN A 162 -5.21 -0.10 -10.27
C ASN A 162 -6.68 -0.51 -9.99
N TYR A 163 -7.59 0.47 -9.82
CA TYR A 163 -9.03 0.22 -9.63
C TYR A 163 -9.88 0.52 -10.88
N SER A 164 -9.29 0.64 -12.06
CA SER A 164 -10.03 0.93 -13.29
C SER A 164 -9.80 -0.13 -14.37
N GLU A 165 -10.90 -0.70 -14.84
CA GLU A 165 -10.95 -1.59 -16.02
C GLU A 165 -10.52 -0.89 -17.31
N LYS A 166 -10.44 0.44 -17.34
CA LYS A 166 -10.22 1.26 -18.55
C LYS A 166 -8.98 2.13 -18.50
N ASN A 167 -8.08 1.89 -17.54
CA ASN A 167 -6.93 2.76 -17.32
C ASN A 167 -7.28 4.24 -17.11
N SER A 168 -8.41 4.51 -16.46
CA SER A 168 -8.93 5.87 -16.23
C SER A 168 -9.05 6.22 -14.75
N GLY A 169 -8.48 5.37 -13.90
CA GLY A 169 -8.60 5.45 -12.46
C GLY A 169 -7.45 6.20 -11.82
N ASP A 170 -7.71 6.66 -10.61
CA ASP A 170 -6.68 7.13 -9.69
C ASP A 170 -5.79 5.97 -9.22
N MET A 171 -4.72 6.28 -8.48
CA MET A 171 -3.77 5.33 -7.92
C MET A 171 -4.37 4.43 -6.83
N GLY A 172 -3.79 3.25 -6.66
CA GLY A 172 -4.27 2.23 -5.73
C GLY A 172 -3.18 1.48 -5.03
N THR A 173 -2.40 2.23 -4.26
CA THR A 173 -1.26 1.79 -3.47
C THR A 173 -1.53 0.53 -2.64
N TYR A 174 -2.69 0.40 -1.99
CA TYR A 174 -2.95 -0.75 -1.11
C TYR A 174 -2.87 -2.09 -1.85
N TYR A 175 -3.35 -2.15 -3.10
CA TYR A 175 -3.28 -3.33 -3.97
C TYR A 175 -2.21 -3.18 -5.06
N ALA A 176 -1.27 -2.26 -4.92
CA ALA A 176 -0.08 -2.24 -5.75
C ALA A 176 0.93 -3.27 -5.23
N PHE A 177 1.77 -3.79 -6.11
CA PHE A 177 2.73 -4.86 -5.77
C PHE A 177 3.63 -4.55 -4.55
N PRO A 178 4.07 -3.29 -4.29
CA PRO A 178 4.91 -2.99 -3.13
C PRO A 178 4.17 -3.27 -1.81
N ALA A 179 2.90 -2.92 -1.73
CA ALA A 179 2.09 -3.12 -0.53
C ALA A 179 1.75 -4.60 -0.34
N MET A 180 1.43 -5.31 -1.43
CA MET A 180 1.15 -6.75 -1.40
C MET A 180 2.36 -7.54 -0.91
N VAL A 181 3.53 -7.38 -1.54
CA VAL A 181 4.74 -8.13 -1.16
C VAL A 181 5.19 -7.81 0.27
N THR A 182 5.01 -6.56 0.70
CA THR A 182 5.30 -6.13 2.08
C THR A 182 4.43 -6.87 3.08
N ARG A 183 3.12 -7.01 2.81
CA ARG A 183 2.22 -7.80 3.64
C ARG A 183 2.57 -9.29 3.62
N MET A 184 2.85 -9.86 2.45
CA MET A 184 3.25 -11.26 2.30
C MET A 184 4.50 -11.61 3.13
N LEU A 185 5.47 -10.69 3.20
CA LEU A 185 6.70 -10.82 3.98
C LEU A 185 6.55 -10.42 5.46
N GLY A 186 5.41 -9.84 5.85
CA GLY A 186 5.23 -9.26 7.18
C GLY A 186 6.28 -8.19 7.48
N ALA A 187 6.61 -7.38 6.48
CA ALA A 187 7.63 -6.34 6.51
C ALA A 187 7.02 -4.94 6.74
N GLU A 188 7.88 -3.93 6.86
CA GLU A 188 7.50 -2.52 6.72
C GLU A 188 8.04 -1.94 5.42
N MET A 189 7.34 -0.92 4.91
CA MET A 189 7.74 -0.23 3.70
C MET A 189 7.72 1.28 3.77
N ASN A 190 8.55 1.89 2.93
CA ASN A 190 8.38 3.24 2.41
C ASN A 190 8.15 3.13 0.90
N ASN A 191 7.17 3.87 0.36
CA ASN A 191 6.91 3.91 -1.08
C ASN A 191 7.06 5.33 -1.65
N GLN A 192 8.07 5.53 -2.49
CA GLN A 192 8.38 6.79 -3.16
C GLN A 192 8.28 6.58 -4.67
N SER A 193 7.05 6.57 -5.16
CA SER A 193 6.78 6.40 -6.56
C SER A 193 5.74 7.38 -7.08
N VAL A 194 5.88 7.79 -8.34
CA VAL A 194 4.96 8.73 -8.96
C VAL A 194 4.84 8.43 -10.44
N GLY A 195 3.60 8.37 -10.94
CA GLY A 195 3.34 8.23 -12.36
C GLY A 195 4.17 9.15 -13.24
N GLY A 196 4.77 8.57 -14.28
CA GLY A 196 5.64 9.30 -15.21
C GLY A 196 7.07 9.52 -14.71
N ALA A 197 7.45 9.03 -13.53
CA ALA A 197 8.80 9.21 -13.01
C ALA A 197 9.86 8.55 -13.89
N GLN A 198 10.96 9.26 -14.10
CA GLN A 198 12.16 8.77 -14.78
C GLN A 198 13.14 8.17 -13.76
N LEU A 199 14.18 7.48 -14.24
CA LEU A 199 15.32 7.12 -13.38
C LEU A 199 16.03 8.37 -12.86
N TYR A 200 16.37 9.28 -13.78
CA TYR A 200 17.10 10.50 -13.50
C TYR A 200 16.79 11.54 -14.59
N GLY A 201 16.62 12.81 -14.24
CA GLY A 201 16.22 13.83 -15.20
C GLY A 201 16.46 15.26 -14.71
N THR A 202 16.06 16.23 -15.53
CA THR A 202 16.18 17.67 -15.22
C THR A 202 15.04 18.22 -14.36
N GLY A 203 14.04 17.40 -14.02
CA GLY A 203 12.93 17.77 -13.16
C GLY A 203 12.80 16.81 -11.98
N ASP A 204 11.89 17.12 -11.06
CA ASP A 204 11.80 16.44 -9.77
C ASP A 204 10.99 15.13 -9.80
N ASN A 205 10.30 14.84 -10.90
CA ASN A 205 9.63 13.55 -11.11
C ASN A 205 10.62 12.48 -11.59
N CYS A 206 11.59 12.14 -10.73
CA CYS A 206 12.53 11.06 -10.99
C CYS A 206 13.03 10.42 -9.70
N VAL A 207 13.45 9.15 -9.79
CA VAL A 207 13.97 8.38 -8.65
C VAL A 207 15.13 9.09 -7.97
N GLY A 208 16.07 9.67 -8.74
CA GLY A 208 17.16 10.48 -8.20
C GLY A 208 16.70 11.58 -7.24
N SER A 209 15.59 12.27 -7.54
CA SER A 209 15.02 13.28 -6.65
C SER A 209 14.30 12.67 -5.45
N PHE A 210 13.61 11.55 -5.61
CA PHE A 210 12.84 10.88 -4.55
C PHE A 210 13.71 10.33 -3.41
N ILE A 211 14.96 9.94 -3.73
CA ILE A 211 15.94 9.48 -2.73
C ILE A 211 16.18 10.55 -1.65
N PHE A 212 16.12 11.83 -2.04
CA PHE A 212 16.47 12.97 -1.21
C PHE A 212 15.25 13.81 -0.82
N SER A 213 14.07 13.22 -0.65
CA SER A 213 12.88 14.02 -0.35
C SER A 213 11.93 13.40 0.68
N GLN A 214 11.43 14.24 1.60
CA GLN A 214 10.45 13.83 2.60
C GLN A 214 9.02 13.73 2.03
N ASP A 215 8.77 14.44 0.94
CA ASP A 215 7.56 14.38 0.11
C ASP A 215 7.94 14.48 -1.38
N TYR A 216 6.94 14.49 -2.28
CA TYR A 216 7.18 14.64 -3.71
C TYR A 216 7.65 16.06 -4.11
N TYR A 217 7.27 17.09 -3.36
CA TYR A 217 7.40 18.50 -3.77
C TYR A 217 8.69 19.18 -3.28
N THR A 218 9.34 18.62 -2.26
CA THR A 218 10.45 19.26 -1.54
C THR A 218 11.67 18.35 -1.54
N GLN A 219 12.64 18.68 -2.39
CA GLN A 219 13.93 17.99 -2.45
C GLN A 219 14.95 18.66 -1.52
N ASP A 220 15.64 17.85 -0.72
CA ASP A 220 16.75 18.25 0.13
C ASP A 220 17.87 17.19 0.04
N PRO A 221 19.02 17.48 -0.61
CA PRO A 221 20.15 16.55 -0.70
C PRO A 221 20.66 16.02 0.66
N GLY A 222 20.39 16.75 1.76
CA GLY A 222 20.69 16.34 3.13
C GLY A 222 19.67 15.39 3.75
N TYR A 223 18.49 15.21 3.14
CA TYR A 223 17.42 14.39 3.67
C TYR A 223 17.84 12.93 3.79
N ARG A 224 17.56 12.33 4.94
CA ARG A 224 17.73 10.90 5.21
C ARG A 224 16.48 10.42 5.95
N SER A 225 15.80 9.39 5.43
CA SER A 225 14.58 8.89 6.05
C SER A 225 14.80 8.25 7.42
N GLY A 226 16.03 7.78 7.70
CA GLY A 226 16.35 7.00 8.90
C GLY A 226 15.70 5.61 8.92
N PHE A 227 15.17 5.16 7.77
CA PHE A 227 14.43 3.89 7.68
C PHE A 227 15.35 2.66 7.70
N ASP A 228 16.64 2.80 7.38
CA ASP A 228 17.65 1.74 7.33
C ASP A 228 17.13 0.42 6.68
N PRO A 229 16.72 0.46 5.40
CA PRO A 229 16.11 -0.69 4.74
C PRO A 229 17.08 -1.86 4.61
N HIS A 230 16.54 -3.08 4.60
CA HIS A 230 17.29 -4.28 4.22
C HIS A 230 17.30 -4.48 2.71
N ILE A 231 16.24 -4.02 2.05
CA ILE A 231 15.98 -4.18 0.63
C ILE A 231 15.55 -2.84 0.06
N ILE A 232 16.09 -2.48 -1.10
CA ILE A 232 15.66 -1.33 -1.88
C ILE A 232 15.24 -1.84 -3.25
N VAL A 233 14.02 -1.54 -3.68
CA VAL A 233 13.50 -1.96 -4.98
C VAL A 233 13.34 -0.72 -5.86
N VAL A 234 13.94 -0.75 -7.04
CA VAL A 234 13.83 0.31 -8.05
C VAL A 234 13.06 -0.23 -9.25
N ASN A 235 11.87 0.30 -9.49
CA ASN A 235 11.04 0.02 -10.66
C ASN A 235 10.73 1.33 -11.39
N ALA A 236 11.68 1.76 -12.22
CA ALA A 236 11.56 2.93 -13.08
C ALA A 236 12.43 2.71 -14.32
N GLY A 237 12.15 3.55 -15.33
CA GLY A 237 12.85 3.52 -16.61
C GLY A 237 11.91 3.61 -17.79
N ALA A 238 10.64 3.22 -17.62
CA ALA A 238 9.59 3.26 -18.63
C ALA A 238 9.39 4.65 -19.26
N ASN A 239 9.59 5.70 -18.46
CA ASN A 239 9.33 7.09 -18.83
C ASN A 239 10.58 7.83 -19.37
N ASP A 240 11.72 7.14 -19.49
CA ASP A 240 12.99 7.69 -19.97
C ASP A 240 13.05 7.82 -21.51
N ILE A 241 11.96 8.31 -22.13
CA ILE A 241 11.73 8.25 -23.58
C ILE A 241 12.52 9.28 -24.40
N TRP A 242 13.00 10.38 -23.81
CA TRP A 242 13.59 11.51 -24.54
C TRP A 242 15.05 11.30 -24.93
N ASP A 243 15.84 10.69 -24.05
CA ASP A 243 17.17 10.15 -24.36
C ASP A 243 17.23 8.74 -23.79
N ASN A 244 16.80 7.79 -24.63
CA ASN A 244 16.69 6.37 -24.31
C ASN A 244 17.84 5.56 -24.92
N SER A 245 18.94 6.22 -25.32
CA SER A 245 20.11 5.51 -25.80
C SER A 245 20.58 4.51 -24.73
N LYS A 246 21.03 3.33 -25.17
CA LYS A 246 21.50 2.29 -24.25
C LYS A 246 22.52 2.81 -23.24
N SER A 247 23.46 3.65 -23.67
CA SER A 247 24.44 4.29 -22.79
C SER A 247 23.80 5.25 -21.78
N ALA A 248 22.84 6.08 -22.21
CA ALA A 248 22.18 7.03 -21.32
C ALA A 248 21.41 6.30 -20.21
N ILE A 249 20.59 5.31 -20.57
CA ILE A 249 19.81 4.57 -19.58
C ILE A 249 20.71 3.83 -18.57
N LYS A 250 21.77 3.16 -19.05
CA LYS A 250 22.72 2.49 -18.17
C LYS A 250 23.40 3.48 -17.22
N ASN A 251 23.72 4.68 -17.67
CA ASN A 251 24.28 5.71 -16.80
C ASN A 251 23.27 6.20 -15.75
N ARG A 252 22.00 6.43 -16.12
CA ARG A 252 20.97 6.83 -15.15
C ARG A 252 20.74 5.79 -14.06
N TYR A 253 20.72 4.50 -14.40
CA TYR A 253 20.69 3.45 -13.37
C TYR A 253 21.91 3.51 -12.45
N LYS A 254 23.11 3.72 -13.01
CA LYS A 254 24.34 3.84 -12.20
C LYS A 254 24.29 5.07 -11.29
N ASP A 255 23.71 6.18 -11.74
CA ASP A 255 23.54 7.39 -10.93
C ASP A 255 22.56 7.13 -9.77
N VAL A 256 21.40 6.52 -10.04
CA VAL A 256 20.45 6.09 -9.00
C VAL A 256 21.11 5.15 -7.98
N ILE A 257 21.83 4.12 -8.45
CA ILE A 257 22.52 3.17 -7.56
C ILE A 257 23.59 3.88 -6.75
N TYR A 258 24.35 4.80 -7.36
CA TYR A 258 25.36 5.58 -6.67
C TYR A 258 24.73 6.38 -5.51
N ASP A 259 23.64 7.10 -5.76
CA ASP A 259 22.95 7.89 -4.74
C ASP A 259 22.35 7.02 -3.63
N LEU A 260 21.72 5.89 -3.97
CA LEU A 260 21.25 4.91 -2.99
C LEU A 260 22.40 4.41 -2.10
N ARG A 261 23.57 4.13 -2.69
CA ARG A 261 24.77 3.74 -1.92
C ARG A 261 25.33 4.90 -1.09
N GLN A 262 25.21 6.15 -1.52
CA GLN A 262 25.58 7.31 -0.69
C GLN A 262 24.65 7.50 0.51
N VAL A 263 23.35 7.21 0.34
CA VAL A 263 22.33 7.39 1.39
C VAL A 263 22.32 6.22 2.38
N TYR A 264 22.32 4.99 1.88
CA TYR A 264 22.08 3.79 2.69
C TYR A 264 23.31 2.88 2.86
N GLY A 265 24.42 3.20 2.20
CA GLY A 265 25.63 2.38 2.22
C GLY A 265 25.51 1.08 1.42
N ALA A 266 26.51 0.20 1.59
CA ALA A 266 26.61 -1.07 0.87
C ALA A 266 25.75 -2.20 1.45
N GLY A 267 25.12 -1.99 2.61
CA GLY A 267 24.40 -3.02 3.36
C GLY A 267 23.13 -3.54 2.66
N PRO A 268 22.18 -2.67 2.25
CA PRO A 268 20.92 -3.12 1.68
C PRO A 268 21.11 -3.84 0.34
N ASN A 269 20.26 -4.83 0.07
CA ASN A 269 20.14 -5.41 -1.27
C ASN A 269 19.35 -4.46 -2.17
N ILE A 270 19.95 -4.01 -3.28
CA ILE A 270 19.28 -3.23 -4.31
C ILE A 270 18.77 -4.20 -5.38
N ILE A 271 17.47 -4.15 -5.67
CA ILE A 271 16.80 -4.93 -6.69
C ILE A 271 16.36 -3.98 -7.79
N LEU A 272 16.93 -4.12 -8.98
CA LEU A 272 16.42 -3.46 -10.18
C LEU A 272 15.30 -4.31 -10.75
N MET A 273 14.07 -3.85 -10.57
CA MET A 273 12.87 -4.55 -11.02
C MET A 273 12.25 -3.81 -12.20
N ASN A 274 12.92 -3.80 -13.34
CA ASN A 274 12.38 -3.21 -14.58
C ASN A 274 12.50 -4.23 -15.71
N ALA A 275 11.37 -4.56 -16.34
CA ALA A 275 11.27 -5.45 -17.48
C ALA A 275 10.44 -4.78 -18.59
N TYR A 276 10.22 -5.49 -19.70
CA TYR A 276 9.29 -5.05 -20.74
C TYR A 276 7.89 -5.05 -20.13
N GLY A 277 7.41 -3.89 -19.68
CA GLY A 277 6.12 -3.72 -19.02
C GLY A 277 5.03 -3.49 -20.06
N TRP A 278 4.83 -2.24 -20.46
CA TRP A 278 3.72 -1.86 -21.34
C TRP A 278 4.06 -1.95 -22.84
N ASP A 279 5.36 -2.03 -23.21
CA ASP A 279 5.82 -2.16 -24.60
C ASP A 279 7.13 -2.98 -24.71
N ILE A 280 7.27 -3.77 -25.78
CA ILE A 280 8.52 -4.50 -26.09
C ILE A 280 9.69 -3.58 -26.48
N GLN A 281 9.40 -2.32 -26.81
CA GLN A 281 10.33 -1.24 -27.09
C GLN A 281 10.47 -0.29 -25.90
N GLU A 282 9.91 -0.63 -24.74
CA GLU A 282 10.05 0.17 -23.53
C GLU A 282 11.53 0.44 -23.24
N PRO A 283 11.89 1.71 -22.93
CA PRO A 283 13.24 2.04 -22.49
C PRO A 283 13.64 1.23 -21.24
N ALA A 284 14.93 1.15 -20.98
CA ALA A 284 15.47 0.65 -19.71
C ALA A 284 15.49 -0.86 -19.42
N ASN A 285 15.43 -1.69 -20.46
CA ASN A 285 15.65 -3.14 -20.35
C ASN A 285 17.15 -3.57 -20.29
N TYR A 286 18.01 -2.75 -19.68
CA TYR A 286 19.47 -2.98 -19.58
C TYR A 286 19.94 -3.32 -18.16
N THR A 287 19.01 -3.56 -17.24
CA THR A 287 19.27 -3.81 -15.81
C THR A 287 20.28 -4.93 -15.58
N LYS A 288 20.16 -6.07 -16.27
CA LYS A 288 21.13 -7.18 -16.15
C LYS A 288 22.56 -6.76 -16.51
N GLU A 289 22.73 -5.99 -17.58
CA GLU A 289 24.05 -5.50 -17.97
C GLU A 289 24.61 -4.49 -16.96
N VAL A 290 23.76 -3.65 -16.36
CA VAL A 290 24.18 -2.71 -15.31
C VAL A 290 24.67 -3.47 -14.08
N VAL A 291 23.93 -4.50 -13.64
CA VAL A 291 24.33 -5.36 -12.52
C VAL A 291 25.70 -6.00 -12.80
N ASP A 292 25.89 -6.57 -14.00
CA ASP A 292 27.14 -7.22 -14.39
C ASP A 292 28.32 -6.24 -14.47
N GLU A 293 28.09 -5.02 -14.94
CA GLU A 293 29.13 -4.00 -15.06
C GLU A 293 29.59 -3.44 -13.70
N LEU A 294 28.67 -3.33 -12.74
CA LEU A 294 28.99 -2.79 -11.42
C LEU A 294 29.62 -3.85 -10.50
N GLY A 295 29.26 -5.12 -10.66
CA GLY A 295 29.81 -6.21 -9.85
C GLY A 295 29.57 -6.05 -8.33
N ASP A 296 28.53 -5.31 -7.95
CA ASP A 296 28.13 -5.11 -6.57
C ASP A 296 27.43 -6.39 -6.05
N PRO A 297 27.93 -7.02 -4.97
CA PRO A 297 27.38 -8.29 -4.47
C PRO A 297 25.96 -8.16 -3.90
N ASN A 298 25.53 -6.96 -3.53
CA ASN A 298 24.20 -6.67 -3.00
C ASN A 298 23.36 -5.92 -4.04
N LEU A 299 23.61 -6.15 -5.33
CA LEU A 299 22.84 -5.62 -6.45
C LEU A 299 22.35 -6.77 -7.32
N SER A 300 21.06 -6.80 -7.60
CA SER A 300 20.42 -7.87 -8.36
C SER A 300 19.35 -7.33 -9.31
N VAL A 301 18.92 -8.17 -10.23
CA VAL A 301 17.84 -7.87 -11.18
C VAL A 301 16.70 -8.86 -10.97
N CYS A 302 15.47 -8.35 -10.95
CA CYS A 302 14.24 -9.13 -10.85
C CYS A 302 13.38 -8.78 -12.07
N LEU A 303 13.13 -9.73 -12.96
CA LEU A 303 12.36 -9.50 -14.19
C LEU A 303 11.05 -10.27 -14.11
N PHE A 304 9.93 -9.58 -14.33
CA PHE A 304 8.65 -10.24 -14.58
C PHE A 304 8.56 -10.62 -16.09
N PRO A 305 8.08 -11.83 -16.42
CA PRO A 305 8.15 -12.37 -17.79
C PRO A 305 6.98 -11.96 -18.71
N TRP A 306 6.16 -10.97 -18.36
CA TRP A 306 4.98 -10.58 -19.15
C TRP A 306 4.95 -9.10 -19.49
N LEU A 307 4.21 -8.80 -20.57
CA LEU A 307 3.75 -7.46 -20.88
C LEU A 307 2.39 -7.23 -20.24
N TRP A 308 2.14 -5.98 -19.89
CA TRP A 308 0.92 -5.53 -19.25
C TRP A 308 -0.04 -5.09 -20.37
N GLU A 309 -1.31 -4.84 -20.06
CA GLU A 309 -2.18 -4.15 -21.01
C GLU A 309 -1.60 -2.76 -21.35
N GLN A 310 -1.96 -2.17 -22.50
CA GLN A 310 -1.25 -1.09 -23.21
C GLN A 310 -0.79 0.14 -22.38
N TRP A 311 -1.20 0.28 -21.13
CA TRP A 311 -0.98 1.48 -20.32
C TRP A 311 -0.46 1.26 -18.89
N HIS A 312 -1.12 0.46 -18.04
CA HIS A 312 -0.72 0.23 -16.64
C HIS A 312 -1.19 -1.16 -16.17
N GLY A 313 -0.70 -1.56 -15.00
CA GLY A 313 -0.98 -2.88 -14.43
C GLY A 313 -2.37 -2.93 -13.88
N SER A 314 -2.99 -4.09 -13.97
CA SER A 314 -4.14 -4.41 -13.14
C SER A 314 -3.69 -4.92 -11.77
N GLN A 315 -4.65 -5.08 -10.86
CA GLN A 315 -4.43 -5.75 -9.58
C GLN A 315 -3.85 -7.17 -9.72
N TRP A 316 -4.13 -7.86 -10.82
CA TRP A 316 -3.60 -9.20 -11.09
C TRP A 316 -2.16 -9.16 -11.56
N ASP A 317 -1.81 -8.19 -12.41
CA ASP A 317 -0.42 -7.94 -12.79
C ASP A 317 0.38 -7.60 -11.54
N HIS A 318 -0.12 -6.70 -10.69
CA HIS A 318 0.51 -6.36 -9.42
C HIS A 318 0.63 -7.53 -8.45
N SER A 319 -0.35 -8.43 -8.41
CA SER A 319 -0.27 -9.67 -7.63
C SER A 319 0.87 -10.55 -8.13
N GLY A 320 0.96 -10.77 -9.45
CA GLY A 320 2.06 -11.53 -10.05
C GLY A 320 3.42 -10.88 -9.80
N GLU A 321 3.52 -9.55 -9.94
CA GLU A 321 4.75 -8.81 -9.62
C GLU A 321 5.16 -9.03 -8.16
N ALA A 322 4.20 -8.98 -7.24
CA ALA A 322 4.46 -9.22 -5.82
C ALA A 322 4.97 -10.63 -5.57
N HIS A 323 4.42 -11.65 -6.25
CA HIS A 323 4.88 -13.03 -6.17
C HIS A 323 6.28 -13.24 -6.77
N VAL A 324 6.56 -12.65 -7.94
CA VAL A 324 7.89 -12.69 -8.56
C VAL A 324 8.93 -12.02 -7.66
N LEU A 325 8.61 -10.85 -7.12
CA LEU A 325 9.49 -10.13 -6.20
C LEU A 325 9.67 -10.89 -4.88
N LEU A 326 8.62 -11.50 -4.34
CA LEU A 326 8.69 -12.36 -3.15
C LEU A 326 9.70 -13.50 -3.35
N ASP A 327 9.59 -14.23 -4.45
CA ASP A 327 10.50 -15.35 -4.75
C ASP A 327 11.94 -14.87 -4.92
N HIS A 328 12.13 -13.71 -5.58
CA HIS A 328 13.44 -13.09 -5.69
C HIS A 328 14.02 -12.73 -4.31
N ILE A 329 13.25 -12.04 -3.46
CA ILE A 329 13.66 -11.65 -2.10
C ILE A 329 14.05 -12.87 -1.27
N LYS A 330 13.24 -13.94 -1.30
CA LYS A 330 13.52 -15.20 -0.62
C LYS A 330 14.82 -15.86 -1.07
N SER A 331 15.17 -15.69 -2.35
CA SER A 331 16.43 -16.21 -2.90
C SER A 331 17.67 -15.46 -2.38
N LEU A 332 17.51 -14.19 -1.98
CA LEU A 332 18.60 -13.36 -1.44
C LEU A 332 18.93 -13.71 0.01
N ASN A 333 17.91 -14.04 0.81
CA ASN A 333 18.09 -14.46 2.19
C ASN A 333 16.96 -15.43 2.60
N PRO A 334 17.27 -16.69 3.00
CA PRO A 334 16.26 -17.68 3.39
C PRO A 334 15.48 -17.30 4.66
N GLU A 335 15.93 -16.33 5.45
CA GLU A 335 15.17 -15.80 6.60
C GLU A 335 14.04 -14.85 6.18
N TRP A 336 14.04 -14.34 4.95
CA TRP A 336 12.99 -13.46 4.41
C TRP A 336 11.89 -14.28 3.73
N ASP A 337 11.30 -15.23 4.45
CA ASP A 337 10.23 -16.10 3.94
C ASP A 337 8.85 -15.43 3.99
N GLN A 338 7.91 -15.99 3.23
CA GLN A 338 6.51 -15.60 3.23
C GLN A 338 5.84 -15.97 4.55
N VAL A 339 5.24 -15.00 5.23
CA VAL A 339 4.53 -15.20 6.50
C VAL A 339 3.02 -15.02 6.37
N ASN A 340 2.55 -14.32 5.33
CA ASN A 340 1.12 -14.15 5.03
C ASN A 340 0.80 -14.60 3.59
N GLN A 341 -0.45 -15.02 3.37
CA GLN A 341 -0.98 -15.26 2.03
C GLN A 341 -1.04 -13.95 1.23
N GLY A 342 -1.02 -14.05 -0.10
CA GLY A 342 -1.30 -12.90 -0.96
C GLY A 342 -2.75 -12.45 -0.85
N ASP A 343 -3.01 -11.14 -0.97
CA ASP A 343 -4.37 -10.58 -0.86
C ASP A 343 -5.23 -10.88 -2.09
N ILE A 344 -4.56 -11.00 -3.24
CA ILE A 344 -5.15 -11.34 -4.53
C ILE A 344 -4.47 -12.64 -4.96
N ILE A 345 -5.24 -13.55 -5.53
CA ILE A 345 -4.70 -14.79 -6.08
C ILE A 345 -3.59 -14.47 -7.09
N ASP A 346 -2.62 -15.38 -7.19
CA ASP A 346 -1.59 -15.27 -8.20
C ASP A 346 -2.21 -15.44 -9.60
N GLY A 347 -2.11 -14.40 -10.42
CA GLY A 347 -2.69 -14.40 -11.76
C GLY A 347 -2.03 -15.34 -12.75
N PHE A 348 -0.88 -15.89 -12.41
CA PHE A 348 -0.05 -16.67 -13.33
C PHE A 348 0.02 -18.15 -12.97
N GLY A 349 -0.70 -18.55 -11.91
CA GLY A 349 -0.92 -19.92 -11.53
C GLY A 349 0.34 -20.63 -11.04
N HIS A 350 0.63 -20.56 -9.74
CA HIS A 350 1.73 -21.29 -9.14
C HIS A 350 1.25 -22.53 -8.39
N LYS A 351 2.01 -23.63 -8.49
CA LYS A 351 1.72 -24.90 -7.79
C LYS A 351 0.33 -25.48 -8.12
N TRP A 352 -0.17 -25.27 -9.33
CA TRP A 352 -1.46 -25.80 -9.83
C TRP A 352 -2.73 -25.19 -9.22
N ASP A 353 -2.63 -24.03 -8.56
CA ASP A 353 -3.79 -23.26 -8.08
C ASP A 353 -4.75 -22.80 -9.21
N PHE A 354 -4.24 -22.64 -10.43
CA PHE A 354 -5.01 -22.19 -11.59
C PHE A 354 -5.42 -23.31 -12.58
N ALA A 355 -5.23 -24.58 -12.22
CA ALA A 355 -5.50 -25.69 -13.15
C ALA A 355 -6.97 -26.16 -13.10
N ASN A 356 -7.67 -26.01 -14.24
CA ASN A 356 -8.88 -26.74 -14.65
C ASN A 356 -10.17 -26.40 -13.87
N GLY A 357 -10.74 -25.22 -14.13
CA GLY A 357 -12.07 -24.80 -13.63
C GLY A 357 -12.05 -24.06 -12.28
N SER A 358 -10.90 -23.94 -11.64
CA SER A 358 -10.73 -23.16 -10.40
C SER A 358 -10.72 -21.65 -10.66
N PHE A 359 -10.24 -21.19 -11.82
CA PHE A 359 -10.25 -19.76 -12.15
C PHE A 359 -11.65 -19.16 -12.12
N GLU A 360 -12.63 -19.84 -12.73
CA GLU A 360 -14.01 -19.40 -12.79
C GLU A 360 -14.70 -19.41 -11.41
N TYR A 361 -14.15 -20.16 -10.44
CA TYR A 361 -14.65 -20.24 -9.07
C TYR A 361 -13.94 -19.26 -8.13
N ASP A 362 -12.60 -19.26 -8.15
CA ASP A 362 -11.71 -18.56 -7.22
C ASP A 362 -11.37 -17.15 -7.67
N ALA A 363 -11.47 -16.79 -8.96
CA ALA A 363 -11.20 -15.42 -9.40
C ALA A 363 -12.24 -14.47 -8.81
N PRO A 364 -11.86 -13.58 -7.89
CA PRO A 364 -12.81 -12.62 -7.37
C PRO A 364 -12.98 -11.50 -8.42
N PHE A 365 -14.22 -11.09 -8.73
CA PHE A 365 -14.49 -9.94 -9.63
C PHE A 365 -13.94 -8.60 -9.12
N VAL A 366 -13.35 -8.59 -7.92
CA VAL A 366 -12.78 -7.38 -7.31
C VAL A 366 -11.43 -6.99 -7.92
N GLY A 367 -10.73 -7.93 -8.57
CA GLY A 367 -9.50 -7.67 -9.30
C GLY A 367 -9.75 -7.75 -10.81
N PHE A 368 -9.32 -6.73 -11.55
CA PHE A 368 -9.54 -6.65 -13.00
C PHE A 368 -8.44 -7.39 -13.76
N GLY A 369 -8.50 -8.71 -13.86
CA GLY A 369 -7.47 -9.51 -14.56
C GLY A 369 -7.32 -9.19 -16.05
N TRP A 370 -8.30 -8.48 -16.60
CA TRP A 370 -8.31 -7.93 -17.95
C TRP A 370 -8.91 -6.54 -17.92
N ARG A 371 -8.36 -5.62 -18.71
CA ARG A 371 -8.95 -4.30 -18.94
C ARG A 371 -9.94 -4.39 -20.10
N TYR A 372 -11.16 -3.95 -19.88
CA TYR A 372 -12.26 -4.10 -20.84
C TYR A 372 -12.46 -2.84 -21.66
N TYR A 373 -12.78 -3.01 -22.94
CA TYR A 373 -13.15 -1.89 -23.80
C TYR A 373 -14.50 -1.26 -23.40
N THR A 374 -15.43 -2.06 -22.87
CA THR A 374 -16.76 -1.65 -22.37
C THR A 374 -16.89 -1.97 -20.89
N ASP A 375 -17.60 -1.14 -20.13
CA ASP A 375 -17.82 -1.37 -18.70
C ASP A 375 -18.72 -2.58 -18.47
N GLY A 376 -18.44 -3.30 -17.39
CA GLY A 376 -19.32 -4.34 -16.87
C GLY A 376 -18.94 -5.71 -17.40
N VAL A 377 -18.61 -6.59 -16.46
CA VAL A 377 -18.51 -8.03 -16.69
C VAL A 377 -19.50 -8.72 -15.78
N GLU A 378 -20.26 -9.65 -16.36
CA GLU A 378 -21.15 -10.53 -15.62
C GLU A 378 -20.63 -11.96 -15.70
N ARG A 379 -20.64 -12.68 -14.57
CA ARG A 379 -20.48 -14.13 -14.61
C ARG A 379 -21.75 -14.71 -15.19
N ILE A 380 -21.63 -15.40 -16.31
CA ILE A 380 -22.73 -16.15 -16.90
C ILE A 380 -22.66 -17.56 -16.30
N GLN A 381 -23.78 -18.07 -15.79
CA GLN A 381 -23.89 -19.47 -15.39
C GLN A 381 -24.47 -20.25 -16.56
N ASP A 382 -23.64 -20.98 -17.32
CA ASP A 382 -24.09 -21.81 -18.44
C ASP A 382 -23.46 -23.21 -18.41
N PRO A 383 -23.97 -24.11 -17.54
CA PRO A 383 -23.46 -25.48 -17.38
C PRO A 383 -23.56 -26.33 -18.64
N ASP A 384 -24.46 -25.95 -19.56
CA ASP A 384 -24.71 -26.69 -20.79
C ASP A 384 -23.66 -26.39 -21.88
N GLN A 385 -23.02 -25.20 -21.81
CA GLN A 385 -21.98 -24.77 -22.75
C GLN A 385 -20.57 -24.78 -22.16
N ALA A 386 -20.45 -24.73 -20.83
CA ALA A 386 -19.16 -24.75 -20.15
C ALA A 386 -18.48 -26.11 -20.29
N ALA A 387 -17.19 -26.08 -20.65
CA ALA A 387 -16.43 -27.29 -20.93
C ALA A 387 -16.16 -28.17 -19.69
N ALA A 388 -16.29 -27.61 -18.46
CA ALA A 388 -15.90 -28.29 -17.22
C ALA A 388 -16.63 -27.85 -15.92
N GLY A 389 -17.74 -27.10 -15.95
CA GLY A 389 -18.38 -26.59 -14.72
C GLY A 389 -19.65 -25.77 -14.95
N ASP A 390 -20.17 -25.14 -13.89
CA ASP A 390 -21.47 -24.44 -13.93
C ASP A 390 -21.43 -23.03 -14.54
N TYR A 391 -20.25 -22.39 -14.66
CA TYR A 391 -20.06 -20.99 -15.07
C TYR A 391 -19.09 -20.87 -16.24
#